data_AF-A0A353NEF1-F1
#
_entry.id   AF-A0A353NEF1-F1
#
_cell.length_a   1.000
_cell.length_b   1.000
_cell.length_c   1.000
_cell.angle_alpha   90.00
_cell.angle_beta   90.00
_cell.angle_gamma   90.00
#
_symmetry.space_group_name_H-M   'P 1'
#
loop_
_entity.id
_entity.type
_entity.pdbx_description
1 polymer ?
#
loop_
_entity_poly.entity_id
_entity_poly.type
_entity_poly.pdbx_seq_one_letter_code
_entity_poly.pdbx_strand_id
1 'polypeptide(L)'
;IINDTNDIVAATAAAVEEQAVTSKEIAGNVSQASIGMHEVTENIAQASVANAEVTRDINLVRGEAITVAARSSDIKELAAEMKNNAAALETLLNQFSFRPAQFDIGRIKDAHFNWKMRLTAVLSGYTTIESKNIPNHHQCDFGKWYDNAPAAVKNHPLFKEVGVHHEAVHVKVVQAVDLFNSNKTAEARRKVEEFEDVRKKLFASLDEMYIS
;
A
#
# COMPACT_ATOMS: atom_id res chain seq x y z
N ILE A 1 -73.25 50.16 27.23
CA ILE A 1 -73.78 48.83 26.83
C ILE A 1 -73.74 48.65 25.32
N ILE A 2 -74.56 49.34 24.48
CA ILE A 2 -74.55 49.08 23.02
C ILE A 2 -73.22 49.44 22.33
N ASN A 3 -72.59 50.58 22.67
CA ASN A 3 -71.27 50.94 22.12
C ASN A 3 -70.17 49.95 22.52
N ASP A 4 -70.13 49.54 23.79
CA ASP A 4 -69.14 48.57 24.29
C ASP A 4 -69.26 47.22 23.55
N THR A 5 -70.50 46.78 23.25
CA THR A 5 -70.72 45.56 22.48
C THR A 5 -70.24 45.70 21.03
N ASN A 6 -70.37 46.87 20.43
CA ASN A 6 -69.94 47.13 19.06
C ASN A 6 -68.40 47.12 18.94
N ASP A 7 -67.70 47.67 19.93
CA ASP A 7 -66.23 47.68 20.01
C ASP A 7 -65.68 46.26 20.20
N ILE A 8 -66.34 45.43 21.01
CA ILE A 8 -65.98 44.01 21.19
C ILE A 8 -66.14 43.23 19.88
N VAL A 9 -67.24 43.46 19.14
CA VAL A 9 -67.46 42.79 17.84
C VAL A 9 -66.38 43.19 16.83
N ALA A 10 -66.01 44.48 16.77
CA ALA A 10 -64.94 44.95 15.90
C ALA A 10 -63.56 44.35 16.27
N ALA A 11 -63.23 44.30 17.55
CA ALA A 11 -61.99 43.66 18.03
C ALA A 11 -61.96 42.15 17.75
N THR A 12 -63.11 41.48 17.91
CA THR A 12 -63.23 40.05 17.59
C THR A 12 -63.04 39.79 16.10
N ALA A 13 -63.63 40.63 15.24
CA ALA A 13 -63.46 40.52 13.79
C ALA A 13 -62.00 40.70 13.37
N ALA A 14 -61.30 41.69 13.93
CA ALA A 14 -59.87 41.90 13.69
C ALA A 14 -59.01 40.71 14.16
N ALA A 15 -59.28 40.17 15.35
CA ALA A 15 -58.59 38.99 15.86
C ALA A 15 -58.84 37.73 14.99
N VAL A 16 -60.05 37.58 14.44
CA VAL A 16 -60.40 36.50 13.51
C VAL A 16 -59.65 36.65 12.18
N GLU A 17 -59.50 37.87 11.65
CA GLU A 17 -58.67 38.13 10.47
C GLU A 17 -57.19 37.79 10.72
N GLU A 18 -56.63 38.21 11.86
CA GLU A 18 -55.26 37.90 12.26
C GLU A 18 -55.03 36.38 12.41
N GLN A 19 -56.01 35.67 13.02
CA GLN A 19 -55.99 34.21 13.08
C GLN A 19 -56.06 33.55 11.70
N ALA A 20 -56.85 34.09 10.77
CA ALA A 20 -56.96 33.56 9.41
C ALA A 20 -55.63 33.71 8.64
N VAL A 21 -54.95 34.84 8.80
CA VAL A 21 -53.60 35.06 8.25
C VAL A 21 -52.61 34.05 8.84
N THR A 22 -52.57 33.95 10.17
CA THR A 22 -51.68 33.00 10.87
C THR A 22 -51.93 31.54 10.44
N SER A 23 -53.19 31.15 10.31
CA SER A 23 -53.56 29.80 9.85
C SER A 23 -53.10 29.52 8.42
N LYS A 24 -53.10 30.53 7.56
CA LYS A 24 -52.59 30.43 6.19
C LYS A 24 -51.07 30.26 6.16
N GLU A 25 -50.34 30.95 7.03
CA GLU A 25 -48.89 30.76 7.19
C GLU A 25 -48.57 29.35 7.71
N ILE A 26 -49.31 28.86 8.72
CA ILE A 26 -49.17 27.48 9.22
C ILE A 26 -49.39 26.48 8.10
N ALA A 27 -50.45 26.64 7.30
CA ALA A 27 -50.73 25.76 6.16
C ALA A 27 -49.57 25.79 5.13
N GLY A 28 -48.98 26.97 4.89
CA GLY A 28 -47.78 27.12 4.06
C GLY A 28 -46.58 26.35 4.62
N ASN A 29 -46.29 26.51 5.91
CA ASN A 29 -45.19 25.83 6.59
C ASN A 29 -45.38 24.30 6.59
N VAL A 30 -46.61 23.82 6.81
CA VAL A 30 -46.94 22.39 6.75
C VAL A 30 -46.74 21.85 5.33
N SER A 31 -47.16 22.59 4.31
CA SER A 31 -46.94 22.22 2.91
C SER A 31 -45.44 22.13 2.57
N GLN A 32 -44.64 23.12 2.97
CA GLN A 32 -43.19 23.09 2.78
C GLN A 32 -42.52 21.94 3.54
N ALA A 33 -42.91 21.70 4.80
CA ALA A 33 -42.42 20.56 5.57
C ALA A 33 -42.76 19.24 4.89
N SER A 34 -43.96 19.10 4.32
CA SER A 34 -44.37 17.92 3.55
C SER A 34 -43.50 17.70 2.31
N ILE A 35 -43.14 18.76 1.59
CA ILE A 35 -42.21 18.69 0.45
C ILE A 35 -40.83 18.23 0.93
N GLY A 36 -40.29 18.84 1.99
CA GLY A 36 -39.01 18.45 2.56
C GLY A 36 -38.99 16.99 3.05
N MET A 37 -40.10 16.48 3.61
CA MET A 37 -40.23 15.07 3.99
C MET A 37 -40.22 14.12 2.78
N HIS A 38 -40.77 14.54 1.64
CA HIS A 38 -40.68 13.77 0.39
C HIS A 38 -39.23 13.70 -0.11
N GLU A 39 -38.50 14.81 -0.12
CA GLU A 39 -37.08 14.83 -0.50
C GLU A 39 -36.22 13.96 0.44
N VAL A 40 -36.46 14.01 1.75
CA VAL A 40 -35.77 13.13 2.72
C VAL A 40 -36.07 11.66 2.44
N THR A 41 -37.32 11.31 2.12
CA THR A 41 -37.71 9.94 1.78
C THR A 41 -37.01 9.45 0.51
N GLU A 42 -36.91 10.30 -0.51
CA GLU A 42 -36.18 9.99 -1.74
C GLU A 42 -34.69 9.77 -1.47
N ASN A 43 -34.06 10.65 -0.69
CA ASN A 43 -32.65 10.52 -0.30
C ASN A 43 -32.40 9.22 0.49
N ILE A 44 -33.30 8.83 1.39
CA ILE A 44 -33.22 7.56 2.13
C ILE A 44 -33.31 6.37 1.18
N ALA A 45 -34.22 6.40 0.20
CA ALA A 45 -34.35 5.34 -0.79
C ALA A 45 -33.07 5.20 -1.63
N GLN A 46 -32.49 6.30 -2.09
CA GLN A 46 -31.22 6.31 -2.83
C GLN A 46 -30.06 5.78 -1.97
N ALA A 47 -29.94 6.25 -0.72
CA ALA A 47 -28.93 5.77 0.22
C ALA A 47 -29.05 4.27 0.51
N SER A 48 -30.28 3.74 0.58
CA SER A 48 -30.52 2.30 0.75
C SER A 48 -30.01 1.49 -0.44
N VAL A 49 -30.16 1.99 -1.67
CA VAL A 49 -29.63 1.35 -2.88
C VAL A 49 -28.09 1.36 -2.86
N ALA A 50 -27.49 2.52 -2.56
CA ALA A 50 -26.03 2.63 -2.45
C ALA A 50 -25.44 1.70 -1.37
N ASN A 51 -26.10 1.57 -0.22
CA ASN A 51 -25.68 0.63 0.83
C ASN A 51 -25.77 -0.84 0.39
N ALA A 52 -26.77 -1.20 -0.41
CA ALA A 52 -26.88 -2.55 -0.97
C ALA A 52 -25.73 -2.85 -1.95
N GLU A 53 -25.30 -1.86 -2.73
CA GLU A 53 -24.14 -1.97 -3.62
C GLU A 53 -22.83 -2.11 -2.82
N VAL A 54 -22.61 -1.27 -1.81
CA VAL A 54 -21.45 -1.40 -0.90
C VAL A 54 -21.39 -2.78 -0.25
N THR A 55 -22.54 -3.32 0.18
CA THR A 55 -22.62 -4.67 0.76
C THR A 55 -22.23 -5.74 -0.26
N ARG A 56 -22.61 -5.58 -1.53
CA ARG A 56 -22.20 -6.48 -2.62
C ARG A 56 -20.69 -6.41 -2.83
N ASP A 57 -20.12 -5.21 -2.90
CA ASP A 57 -18.68 -5.01 -3.11
C ASP A 57 -17.85 -5.58 -1.95
N ILE A 58 -18.32 -5.44 -0.71
CA ILE A 58 -17.67 -6.08 0.46
C ILE A 58 -17.61 -7.60 0.29
N ASN A 59 -18.67 -8.22 -0.19
CA ASN A 59 -18.70 -9.68 -0.42
C ASN A 59 -17.78 -10.10 -1.57
N LEU A 60 -17.69 -9.30 -2.64
CA LEU A 60 -16.75 -9.53 -3.73
C LEU A 60 -15.30 -9.44 -3.24
N VAL A 61 -14.94 -8.36 -2.55
CA VAL A 61 -13.59 -8.17 -1.96
C VAL A 61 -13.24 -9.31 -1.01
N ARG A 62 -14.20 -9.79 -0.21
CA ARG A 62 -14.00 -10.94 0.67
C ARG A 62 -13.69 -12.22 -0.11
N GLY A 63 -14.42 -12.49 -1.20
CA GLY A 63 -14.18 -13.66 -2.06
C GLY A 63 -12.80 -13.63 -2.71
N GLU A 64 -12.42 -12.47 -3.23
CA GLU A 64 -11.08 -12.25 -3.80
C GLU A 64 -9.97 -12.42 -2.75
N ALA A 65 -10.17 -11.91 -1.54
CA ALA A 65 -9.21 -12.06 -0.44
C ALA A 65 -8.98 -13.54 -0.06
N ILE A 66 -10.04 -14.36 -0.05
CA ILE A 66 -9.92 -15.81 0.18
C ILE A 66 -9.13 -16.48 -0.96
N THR A 67 -9.43 -16.12 -2.21
CA THR A 67 -8.71 -16.65 -3.38
C THR A 67 -7.23 -16.28 -3.35
N VAL A 68 -6.89 -15.04 -3.00
CA VAL A 68 -5.51 -14.57 -2.85
C VAL A 68 -4.80 -15.31 -1.72
N ALA A 69 -5.46 -15.55 -0.59
CA ALA A 69 -4.89 -16.30 0.52
C ALA A 69 -4.57 -17.75 0.14
N ALA A 70 -5.49 -18.43 -0.56
CA ALA A 70 -5.27 -19.79 -1.06
C ALA A 70 -4.08 -19.84 -2.03
N ARG A 71 -4.06 -18.98 -3.06
CA ARG A 71 -2.96 -18.91 -4.03
C ARG A 71 -1.61 -18.58 -3.37
N SER A 72 -1.62 -17.76 -2.32
CA SER A 72 -0.40 -17.44 -1.57
C SER A 72 0.13 -18.66 -0.81
N SER A 73 -0.76 -19.53 -0.33
CA SER A 73 -0.39 -20.82 0.26
C SER A 73 0.26 -21.73 -0.79
N ASP A 74 -0.37 -21.87 -1.97
CA ASP A 74 0.17 -22.69 -3.06
C ASP A 74 1.55 -22.20 -3.54
N ILE A 75 1.73 -20.87 -3.67
CA ILE A 75 3.03 -20.27 -4.02
C ILE A 75 4.09 -20.59 -2.96
N LYS A 76 3.72 -20.58 -1.68
CA LYS A 76 4.65 -20.92 -0.59
C LYS A 76 5.07 -22.38 -0.64
N GLU A 77 4.14 -23.29 -0.93
CA GLU A 77 4.42 -24.71 -1.10
C GLU A 77 5.35 -24.94 -2.30
N LEU A 78 5.03 -24.36 -3.45
CA LEU A 78 5.87 -24.45 -4.66
C LEU A 78 7.27 -23.87 -4.44
N ALA A 79 7.41 -22.78 -3.70
CA ALA A 79 8.71 -22.21 -3.36
C ALA A 79 9.52 -23.16 -2.43
N ALA A 80 8.86 -23.86 -1.51
CA ALA A 80 9.48 -24.88 -0.67
C ALA A 80 9.95 -26.08 -1.50
N GLU A 81 9.13 -26.57 -2.43
CA GLU A 81 9.50 -27.64 -3.36
C GLU A 81 10.67 -27.24 -4.26
N MET A 82 10.67 -26.01 -4.78
CA MET A 82 11.78 -25.48 -5.57
C MET A 82 13.09 -25.47 -4.78
N LYS A 83 13.05 -25.08 -3.49
CA LYS A 83 14.21 -25.14 -2.61
C LYS A 83 14.69 -26.58 -2.39
N ASN A 84 13.78 -27.53 -2.21
CA ASN A 84 14.13 -28.95 -2.08
C ASN A 84 14.77 -29.50 -3.36
N ASN A 85 14.24 -29.13 -4.52
CA ASN A 85 14.81 -29.50 -5.82
C ASN A 85 16.19 -28.90 -6.03
N ALA A 86 16.42 -27.65 -5.63
CA ALA A 86 17.72 -27.00 -5.68
C ALA A 86 18.75 -27.71 -4.78
N ALA A 87 18.36 -28.12 -3.56
CA ALA A 87 19.24 -28.87 -2.65
C ALA A 87 19.54 -30.29 -3.17
N ALA A 88 18.55 -30.95 -3.79
CA ALA A 88 18.76 -32.24 -4.45
C ALA A 88 19.73 -32.10 -5.64
N LEU A 89 19.57 -31.04 -6.44
CA LEU A 89 20.50 -30.73 -7.54
C LEU A 89 21.91 -30.45 -7.02
N GLU A 90 22.06 -29.68 -5.95
CA GLU A 90 23.36 -29.44 -5.29
C GLU A 90 24.02 -30.76 -4.86
N THR A 91 23.24 -31.68 -4.27
CA THR A 91 23.71 -33.02 -3.89
C THR A 91 24.21 -33.84 -5.09
N LEU A 92 23.52 -33.76 -6.23
CA LEU A 92 23.94 -34.42 -7.47
C LEU A 92 25.19 -33.76 -8.05
N LEU A 93 25.26 -32.43 -8.06
CA LEU A 93 26.41 -31.67 -8.55
C LEU A 93 27.67 -31.93 -7.73
N ASN A 94 27.55 -32.18 -6.42
CA ASN A 94 28.67 -32.55 -5.56
C ASN A 94 29.38 -33.87 -5.94
N GLN A 95 28.79 -34.66 -6.85
CA GLN A 95 29.46 -35.85 -7.41
C GLN A 95 30.47 -35.50 -8.52
N PHE A 96 30.45 -34.25 -9.00
CA PHE A 96 31.36 -33.73 -10.01
C PHE A 96 32.36 -32.76 -9.38
N SER A 97 33.56 -32.67 -9.97
CA SER A 97 34.56 -31.68 -9.57
C SER A 97 34.46 -30.44 -10.44
N PHE A 98 34.06 -29.32 -9.85
CA PHE A 98 33.99 -28.02 -10.50
C PHE A 98 35.08 -27.07 -9.98
N ARG A 99 35.31 -25.98 -10.70
CA ARG A 99 36.05 -24.85 -10.13
C ARG A 99 35.24 -24.29 -8.95
N PRO A 100 35.88 -23.96 -7.82
CA PRO A 100 35.17 -23.40 -6.69
C PRO A 100 34.51 -22.07 -7.09
N ALA A 101 33.26 -21.88 -6.68
CA ALA A 101 32.57 -20.61 -6.86
C ALA A 101 33.37 -19.48 -6.21
N GLN A 102 33.47 -18.33 -6.88
CA GLN A 102 34.23 -17.19 -6.37
C GLN A 102 33.53 -16.50 -5.18
N PHE A 103 32.21 -16.68 -5.08
CA PHE A 103 31.34 -16.18 -4.01
C PHE A 103 30.00 -16.92 -4.02
N ASP A 104 29.18 -16.75 -2.99
CA ASP A 104 27.83 -17.34 -2.92
C ASP A 104 26.79 -16.36 -3.47
N ILE A 105 26.47 -16.47 -4.76
CA ILE A 105 25.48 -15.61 -5.42
C ILE A 105 24.07 -15.78 -4.86
N GLY A 106 23.70 -17.00 -4.43
CA GLY A 106 22.38 -17.30 -3.88
C GLY A 106 22.15 -16.52 -2.59
N ARG A 107 23.10 -16.60 -1.65
CA ARG A 107 23.04 -15.84 -0.38
C ARG A 107 22.96 -14.33 -0.60
N ILE A 108 23.67 -13.79 -1.58
CA ILE A 108 23.63 -12.36 -1.90
C ILE A 108 22.23 -11.96 -2.39
N LYS A 109 21.67 -12.70 -3.35
CA LYS A 109 20.35 -12.41 -3.92
C LYS A 109 19.24 -12.55 -2.88
N ASP A 110 19.28 -13.60 -2.05
CA ASP A 110 18.34 -13.81 -0.96
C ASP A 110 18.36 -12.67 0.07
N ALA A 111 19.56 -12.22 0.47
CA ALA A 111 19.70 -11.11 1.41
C ALA A 111 19.05 -9.82 0.89
N HIS A 112 19.26 -9.49 -0.39
CA HIS A 112 18.67 -8.29 -1.01
C HIS A 112 17.17 -8.44 -1.27
N PHE A 113 16.69 -9.64 -1.58
CA PHE A 113 15.27 -9.92 -1.70
C PHE A 113 14.54 -9.83 -0.35
N ASN A 114 15.17 -10.30 0.73
CA ASN A 114 14.64 -10.12 2.09
C ASN A 114 14.56 -8.64 2.47
N TRP A 115 15.53 -7.82 2.05
CA TRP A 115 15.45 -6.36 2.21
C TRP A 115 14.27 -5.74 1.46
N LYS A 116 13.97 -6.19 0.23
CA LYS A 116 12.75 -5.79 -0.49
C LYS A 116 11.50 -6.10 0.33
N MET A 117 11.39 -7.33 0.84
CA MET A 117 10.21 -7.74 1.63
C MET A 117 10.05 -6.88 2.89
N ARG A 118 11.16 -6.59 3.58
CA ARG A 118 11.17 -5.71 4.75
C ARG A 118 10.76 -4.28 4.40
N LEU A 119 11.26 -3.73 3.29
CA LEU A 119 10.89 -2.39 2.82
C LEU A 119 9.40 -2.30 2.52
N THR A 120 8.82 -3.30 1.85
CA THR A 120 7.38 -3.36 1.60
C THR A 120 6.59 -3.38 2.91
N ALA A 121 7.01 -4.19 3.90
CA ALA A 121 6.35 -4.22 5.20
C ALA A 121 6.38 -2.85 5.91
N VAL A 122 7.48 -2.11 5.80
CA VAL A 122 7.60 -0.74 6.35
C VAL A 122 6.58 0.19 5.68
N LEU A 123 6.57 0.21 4.34
CA LEU A 123 5.73 1.15 3.58
C LEU A 123 4.23 0.82 3.63
N SER A 124 3.89 -0.42 3.97
CA SER A 124 2.52 -0.83 4.27
C SER A 124 2.10 -0.56 5.73
N GLY A 125 3.01 -0.07 6.58
CA GLY A 125 2.73 0.21 7.99
C GLY A 125 2.72 -1.01 8.90
N TYR A 126 3.16 -2.19 8.43
CA TYR A 126 3.23 -3.41 9.25
C TYR A 126 4.41 -3.41 10.22
N THR A 127 5.44 -2.62 9.95
CA THR A 127 6.62 -2.45 10.81
C THR A 127 7.20 -1.06 10.63
N THR A 128 8.05 -0.62 11.56
CA THR A 128 8.81 0.62 11.44
C THR A 128 10.31 0.33 11.34
N ILE A 129 11.05 1.23 10.71
CA ILE A 129 12.52 1.21 10.71
C ILE A 129 13.02 2.65 10.62
N GLU A 130 14.08 2.94 11.36
CA GLU A 130 14.82 4.19 11.21
C GLU A 130 15.95 4.01 10.21
N SER A 131 16.12 4.98 9.32
CA SER A 131 17.12 4.94 8.26
C SER A 131 18.55 4.77 8.78
N LYS A 132 18.85 5.31 9.98
CA LYS A 132 20.16 5.16 10.65
C LYS A 132 20.52 3.72 11.01
N ASN A 133 19.51 2.84 11.13
CA ASN A 133 19.69 1.43 11.46
C ASN A 133 19.84 0.55 10.20
N ILE A 134 19.81 1.15 9.00
CA ILE A 134 19.99 0.46 7.73
C ILE A 134 21.49 0.43 7.43
N PRO A 135 22.11 -0.77 7.36
CA PRO A 135 23.53 -0.87 7.01
C PRO A 135 23.79 -0.27 5.63
N ASN A 136 24.89 0.46 5.50
CA ASN A 136 25.35 0.89 4.17
C ASN A 136 25.93 -0.30 3.38
N HIS A 137 26.26 -0.04 2.11
CA HIS A 137 26.75 -1.06 1.17
C HIS A 137 28.14 -1.62 1.52
N HIS A 138 28.90 -1.06 2.47
CA HIS A 138 30.14 -1.64 2.99
C HIS A 138 29.93 -2.43 4.30
N GLN A 139 28.80 -2.20 4.98
CA GLN A 139 28.48 -2.82 6.27
C GLN A 139 27.72 -4.14 6.14
N CYS A 140 27.10 -4.41 4.98
CA CYS A 140 26.43 -5.68 4.72
C CYS A 140 27.44 -6.80 4.41
N ASP A 141 27.04 -8.07 4.55
CA ASP A 141 27.91 -9.23 4.31
C ASP A 141 28.53 -9.21 2.90
N PHE A 142 27.73 -8.87 1.89
CA PHE A 142 28.21 -8.75 0.51
C PHE A 142 29.20 -7.59 0.34
N GLY A 143 28.93 -6.45 0.98
CA GLY A 143 29.83 -5.29 0.99
C GLY A 143 31.20 -5.59 1.55
N LYS A 144 31.22 -6.21 2.74
CA LYS A 144 32.46 -6.65 3.38
C LYS A 144 33.26 -7.60 2.50
N TRP A 145 32.57 -8.52 1.81
CA TRP A 145 33.23 -9.40 0.83
C TRP A 145 33.73 -8.61 -0.39
N TYR A 146 32.92 -7.71 -0.94
CA TYR A 146 33.25 -6.91 -2.13
C TYR A 146 34.52 -6.08 -1.91
N ASP A 147 34.63 -5.42 -0.76
CA ASP A 147 35.80 -4.62 -0.39
C ASP A 147 37.08 -5.47 -0.34
N ASN A 148 36.94 -6.72 0.15
CA ASN A 148 38.03 -7.68 0.31
C ASN A 148 38.11 -8.71 -0.82
N ALA A 149 37.45 -8.49 -1.96
CA ALA A 149 37.36 -9.48 -3.02
C ALA A 149 38.76 -9.83 -3.57
N PRO A 150 39.00 -11.10 -3.96
CA PRO A 150 40.27 -11.51 -4.55
C PRO A 150 40.59 -10.74 -5.84
N ALA A 151 41.88 -10.57 -6.14
CA ALA A 151 42.33 -9.86 -7.35
C ALA A 151 41.75 -10.43 -8.65
N ALA A 152 41.57 -11.77 -8.71
CA ALA A 152 40.94 -12.44 -9.85
C ALA A 152 39.52 -11.94 -10.12
N VAL A 153 38.74 -11.66 -9.06
CA VAL A 153 37.37 -11.12 -9.16
C VAL A 153 37.40 -9.63 -9.46
N LYS A 154 38.30 -8.89 -8.81
CA LYS A 154 38.44 -7.43 -8.98
C LYS A 154 38.79 -7.02 -10.41
N ASN A 155 39.49 -7.89 -11.14
CA ASN A 155 39.86 -7.68 -12.54
C ASN A 155 38.71 -7.98 -13.52
N HIS A 156 37.58 -8.51 -13.05
CA HIS A 156 36.43 -8.78 -13.91
C HIS A 156 35.83 -7.47 -14.45
N PRO A 157 35.49 -7.35 -15.75
CA PRO A 157 34.98 -6.13 -16.35
C PRO A 157 33.74 -5.54 -15.64
N LEU A 158 32.86 -6.42 -15.14
CA LEU A 158 31.63 -6.03 -14.44
C LEU A 158 31.82 -5.75 -12.94
N PHE A 159 33.01 -5.99 -12.36
CA PHE A 159 33.20 -5.86 -10.92
C PHE A 159 32.86 -4.45 -10.41
N LYS A 160 33.29 -3.42 -11.17
CA LYS A 160 33.00 -2.02 -10.84
C LYS A 160 31.51 -1.68 -10.99
N GLU A 161 30.85 -2.22 -12.01
CA GLU A 161 29.43 -2.02 -12.26
C GLU A 161 28.56 -2.63 -11.16
N VAL A 162 28.90 -3.84 -10.71
CA VAL A 162 28.27 -4.49 -9.55
C VAL A 162 28.35 -3.59 -8.31
N GLY A 163 29.52 -2.99 -8.05
CA GLY A 163 29.71 -2.06 -6.94
C GLY A 163 28.79 -0.83 -7.02
N VAL A 164 28.69 -0.22 -8.20
CA VAL A 164 27.81 0.94 -8.46
C VAL A 164 26.34 0.57 -8.22
N HIS A 165 25.88 -0.57 -8.75
CA HIS A 165 24.50 -1.01 -8.55
C HIS A 165 24.23 -1.38 -7.08
N HIS A 166 25.20 -1.99 -6.39
CA HIS A 166 25.07 -2.35 -4.98
C HIS A 166 24.94 -1.13 -4.08
N GLU A 167 25.80 -0.12 -4.25
CA GLU A 167 25.70 1.15 -3.54
C GLU A 167 24.33 1.80 -3.79
N ALA A 168 23.92 1.88 -5.05
CA ALA A 168 22.66 2.50 -5.43
C ALA A 168 21.46 1.78 -4.79
N VAL A 169 21.47 0.45 -4.69
CA VAL A 169 20.43 -0.32 -3.96
C VAL A 169 20.28 0.18 -2.52
N HIS A 170 21.38 0.26 -1.77
CA HIS A 170 21.34 0.72 -0.37
C HIS A 170 20.88 2.18 -0.24
N VAL A 171 21.37 3.06 -1.11
CA VAL A 171 20.98 4.47 -1.11
C VAL A 171 19.47 4.63 -1.34
N LYS A 172 18.87 3.89 -2.27
CA LYS A 172 17.43 3.98 -2.55
C LYS A 172 16.58 3.49 -1.38
N VAL A 173 17.01 2.45 -0.67
CA VAL A 173 16.31 1.96 0.54
C VAL A 173 16.26 3.03 1.62
N VAL A 174 17.40 3.68 1.91
CA VAL A 174 17.48 4.77 2.89
C VAL A 174 16.57 5.93 2.49
N GLN A 175 16.64 6.37 1.23
CA GLN A 175 15.79 7.45 0.71
C GLN A 175 14.29 7.12 0.83
N ALA A 176 13.88 5.89 0.49
CA ALA A 176 12.50 5.46 0.59
C ALA A 176 11.99 5.50 2.04
N VAL A 177 12.79 5.04 3.00
CA VAL A 177 12.45 5.05 4.43
C VAL A 177 12.39 6.47 4.98
N ASP A 178 13.34 7.35 4.65
CA ASP A 178 13.33 8.76 5.08
C ASP A 178 12.09 9.51 4.60
N LEU A 179 11.74 9.33 3.32
CA LEU A 179 10.55 9.93 2.74
C LEU A 179 9.28 9.43 3.40
N PHE A 180 9.20 8.12 3.65
CA PHE A 180 8.05 7.53 4.33
C PHE A 180 7.90 8.03 5.77
N ASN A 181 8.99 8.05 6.53
CA ASN A 181 9.01 8.56 7.91
C ASN A 181 8.70 10.07 7.97
N SER A 182 8.89 10.80 6.86
CA SER A 182 8.51 12.22 6.72
C SER A 182 7.09 12.42 6.17
N ASN A 183 6.25 11.39 6.16
CA ASN A 183 4.89 11.38 5.60
C ASN A 183 4.80 11.67 4.09
N LYS A 184 5.90 11.53 3.34
CA LYS A 184 5.96 11.72 1.88
C LYS A 184 5.74 10.41 1.14
N THR A 185 4.60 9.77 1.37
CA THR A 185 4.30 8.40 0.91
C THR A 185 4.38 8.24 -0.61
N ALA A 186 3.96 9.23 -1.40
CA ALA A 186 4.04 9.16 -2.86
C ALA A 186 5.49 9.18 -3.37
N GLU A 187 6.35 10.01 -2.78
CA GLU A 187 7.78 10.06 -3.11
C GLU A 187 8.51 8.79 -2.66
N ALA A 188 8.17 8.27 -1.49
CA ALA A 188 8.69 6.99 -1.00
C ALA A 188 8.40 5.84 -1.96
N ARG A 189 7.18 5.76 -2.49
CA ARG A 189 6.78 4.75 -3.50
C ARG A 189 7.60 4.86 -4.78
N ARG A 190 7.84 6.07 -5.29
CA ARG A 190 8.74 6.27 -6.45
C ARG A 190 10.16 5.78 -6.17
N LYS A 191 10.67 5.98 -4.93
CA LYS A 191 11.98 5.42 -4.55
C LYS A 191 12.02 3.90 -4.49
N VAL A 192 10.91 3.24 -4.17
CA VAL A 192 10.82 1.77 -4.29
C VAL A 192 10.92 1.32 -5.74
N GLU A 193 10.24 2.00 -6.65
CA GLU A 193 10.32 1.68 -8.09
C GLU A 193 11.77 1.83 -8.60
N GLU A 194 12.43 2.94 -8.25
CA GLU A 194 13.85 3.14 -8.56
C GLU A 194 14.76 2.05 -7.94
N PHE A 195 14.48 1.64 -6.70
CA PHE A 195 15.17 0.52 -6.05
C PHE A 195 14.99 -0.80 -6.82
N GLU A 196 13.77 -1.11 -7.27
CA GLU A 196 13.49 -2.33 -8.02
C GLU A 196 14.29 -2.40 -9.32
N ASP A 197 14.37 -1.28 -10.03
CA ASP A 197 15.11 -1.19 -11.29
C ASP A 197 16.61 -1.38 -11.09
N VAL A 198 17.18 -0.72 -10.08
CA VAL A 198 18.61 -0.87 -9.76
C VAL A 198 18.91 -2.28 -9.26
N ARG A 199 18.06 -2.88 -8.41
CA ARG A 199 18.26 -4.26 -7.93
C ARG A 199 18.24 -5.26 -9.09
N LYS A 200 17.34 -5.10 -10.07
CA LYS A 200 17.33 -5.95 -11.28
C LYS A 200 18.65 -5.85 -12.04
N LYS A 201 19.20 -4.65 -12.21
CA LYS A 201 20.51 -4.44 -12.85
C LYS A 201 21.65 -5.06 -12.04
N LEU A 202 21.64 -4.91 -10.71
CA LEU A 202 22.58 -5.58 -9.82
C LEU A 202 22.56 -7.10 -10.05
N PHE A 203 21.38 -7.71 -10.05
CA PHE A 203 21.23 -9.16 -10.20
C PHE A 203 21.72 -9.63 -11.56
N ALA A 204 21.40 -8.92 -12.64
CA ALA A 204 21.90 -9.23 -13.97
C ALA A 204 23.44 -9.17 -14.04
N SER A 205 24.04 -8.11 -13.51
CA SER A 205 25.52 -7.97 -13.48
C SER A 205 26.20 -9.03 -12.60
N LEU A 206 25.56 -9.46 -11.50
CA LEU A 206 26.05 -10.55 -10.66
C LEU A 206 25.97 -11.90 -11.38
N ASP A 207 24.88 -12.17 -12.09
CA ASP A 207 24.71 -13.41 -12.86
C ASP A 207 25.78 -13.54 -13.95
N GLU A 208 25.99 -12.46 -14.70
CA GLU A 208 26.99 -12.44 -15.76
C GLU A 208 28.41 -12.60 -15.21
N MET A 209 28.74 -11.93 -14.10
CA MET A 209 30.03 -12.08 -13.41
C MET A 209 30.24 -13.44 -12.76
N TYR A 210 29.17 -14.17 -12.43
CA TYR A 210 29.26 -15.47 -11.77
C TYR A 210 29.51 -16.63 -12.75
N ILE A 211 29.08 -16.46 -14.01
CA ILE A 211 29.17 -17.49 -15.05
C ILE A 211 30.46 -17.37 -15.88
N SER A 212 31.09 -16.20 -15.90
CA SER A 212 32.33 -15.89 -16.63
C SER A 212 33.61 -16.40 -15.97
#